data_AF-A0A822HCI5-F1
#
_entry.id   AF-A0A822HCI5-F1
#
_cell.length_a   1.000
_cell.length_b   1.000
_cell.length_c   1.000
_cell.angle_alpha   90.00
_cell.angle_beta   90.00
_cell.angle_gamma   90.00
#
_symmetry.space_group_name_H-M   'P 1'
#
loop_
_entity.id
_entity.type
_entity.pdbx_description
1 polymer ?
#
loop_
_entity_poly.entity_id
_entity_poly.type
_entity_poly.pdbx_seq_one_letter_code
_entity_poly.pdbx_strand_id
1 'polypeptide(L)' 'KDVYQALLELHTSADQHNDPHLTDYVEEEFLDEQVESIKKYVHYITNLRRVGSGLGEYVFDKEELQD' A
#
# COMPACT_ATOMS: atom_id res chain seq x y z
N LYS A 1 -1.57 3.26 6.91
CA LYS A 1 -2.97 3.75 6.76
C LYS A 1 -2.98 5.27 6.63
N ASP A 2 -2.19 5.95 7.44
CA ASP A 2 -2.11 7.41 7.49
C ASP A 2 -1.76 8.06 6.13
N VAL A 3 -0.84 7.46 5.37
CA VAL A 3 -0.48 7.95 4.02
C VAL A 3 -1.65 7.85 3.03
N TYR A 4 -2.35 6.72 2.99
CA TYR A 4 -3.52 6.54 2.11
C TYR A 4 -4.62 7.55 2.44
N GLN A 5 -4.87 7.78 3.74
CA GLN A 5 -5.84 8.77 4.17
C GLN A 5 -5.44 10.20 3.77
N ALA A 6 -4.16 10.55 3.91
CA ALA A 6 -3.64 11.83 3.47
C ALA A 6 -3.76 12.03 1.94
N LEU A 7 -3.54 10.97 1.15
CA LEU A 7 -3.73 11.01 -0.31
C LEU A 7 -5.21 11.22 -0.68
N LEU A 8 -6.14 10.57 0.02
CA LEU A 8 -7.58 10.79 -0.18
C LEU A 8 -8.02 12.22 0.20
N GLU A 9 -7.43 12.78 1.25
CA GLU A 9 -7.68 14.17 1.65
C GLU A 9 -7.13 15.15 0.61
N LEU A 10 -5.94 14.90 0.06
CA LEU A 10 -5.36 15.70 -1.03
C LEU A 10 -6.24 15.65 -2.29
N HIS A 11 -6.64 14.44 -2.69
CA HIS A 11 -7.55 14.22 -3.82
C HIS A 11 -8.87 14.97 -3.64
N THR A 12 -9.49 14.84 -2.46
CA THR A 12 -10.73 15.55 -2.12
C THR A 12 -10.54 17.07 -2.17
N SER A 13 -9.40 17.57 -1.70
CA SER A 13 -9.08 18.99 -1.78
C SER A 13 -8.91 19.47 -3.23
N ALA A 14 -8.26 18.68 -4.09
CA ALA A 14 -8.10 19.00 -5.51
C ALA A 14 -9.46 19.07 -6.24
N ASP A 15 -10.32 18.09 -5.97
CA ASP A 15 -11.69 18.04 -6.50
C ASP A 15 -12.53 19.26 -6.06
N GLN A 16 -12.46 19.63 -4.78
CA GLN A 16 -13.14 20.83 -4.26
C GLN A 16 -12.69 22.13 -4.93
N HIS A 17 -11.45 22.20 -5.40
CA HIS A 17 -10.91 23.35 -6.12
C HIS A 17 -11.09 23.25 -7.64
N ASN A 18 -11.76 22.21 -8.14
CA ASN A 18 -11.95 21.92 -9.57
C ASN A 18 -10.60 21.83 -10.33
N ASP A 19 -9.61 21.16 -9.74
CA ASP A 19 -8.34 20.85 -10.39
C ASP A 19 -8.33 19.39 -10.89
N PRO A 20 -8.89 19.11 -12.08
CA PRO A 20 -9.00 17.75 -12.59
C PRO A 20 -7.64 17.12 -12.88
N HIS A 21 -6.61 17.93 -13.18
CA HIS A 21 -5.28 17.40 -13.47
C HIS A 21 -4.60 16.88 -12.20
N LEU A 22 -4.72 17.60 -11.08
CA LEU A 22 -4.17 17.13 -9.82
C LEU A 22 -4.94 15.92 -9.28
N THR A 23 -6.27 15.90 -9.42
CA THR A 23 -7.10 14.75 -9.03
C THR A 23 -6.67 13.48 -9.77
N ASP A 24 -6.56 13.55 -11.11
CA ASP A 24 -6.13 12.44 -11.97
C ASP A 24 -4.70 11.97 -11.64
N TYR A 25 -3.77 12.90 -11.47
CA TYR A 25 -2.39 12.59 -11.07
C TYR A 25 -2.30 11.86 -9.74
N VAL A 26 -3.09 12.25 -8.73
CA VAL A 26 -3.10 11.59 -7.41
C VAL A 26 -3.72 10.19 -7.49
N GLU A 27 -4.74 10.00 -8.33
CA GLU A 27 -5.34 8.69 -8.57
C GLU A 27 -4.34 7.72 -9.22
N GLU A 28 -3.80 8.08 -10.38
CA GLU A 28 -2.99 7.19 -11.21
C GLU A 28 -1.62 6.89 -10.58
N GLU A 29 -0.95 7.90 -10.02
CA GLU A 29 0.45 7.76 -9.60
C GLU A 29 0.60 7.33 -8.14
N PHE A 30 -0.43 7.50 -7.29
CA PHE A 30 -0.28 7.26 -5.86
C PHE A 30 -1.37 6.37 -5.25
N LEU A 31 -2.66 6.62 -5.56
CA LEU A 31 -3.73 5.87 -4.89
C LEU A 31 -3.72 4.39 -5.31
N ASP A 32 -3.51 4.10 -6.59
CA ASP A 32 -3.41 2.71 -7.07
C ASP A 32 -2.20 1.97 -6.48
N GLU A 33 -1.01 2.59 -6.49
CA GLU A 33 0.19 2.02 -5.88
C GLU A 33 0.00 1.78 -4.38
N GLN A 34 -0.67 2.71 -3.69
CA GLN A 34 -0.90 2.61 -2.26
C GLN A 34 -1.86 1.46 -1.92
N VAL A 35 -2.88 1.20 -2.75
CA VAL A 35 -3.78 0.05 -2.59
C VAL A 35 -3.02 -1.26 -2.77
N GLU A 36 -2.20 -1.38 -3.82
CA GLU A 36 -1.38 -2.57 -4.06
C GLU A 36 -0.35 -2.81 -2.95
N SER A 37 0.29 -1.74 -2.47
CA SER A 37 1.21 -1.79 -1.34
C SER A 37 0.53 -2.31 -0.08
N ILE A 38 -0.67 -1.81 0.25
CA ILE A 38 -1.45 -2.28 1.40
C ILE A 38 -1.79 -3.77 1.25
N LYS A 39 -2.21 -4.22 0.06
CA LYS A 39 -2.48 -5.64 -0.21
C LYS A 39 -1.23 -6.50 0.00
N LYS A 40 -0.08 -6.08 -0.51
CA LYS A 40 1.22 -6.74 -0.33
C LYS A 40 1.57 -6.89 1.15
N TYR A 41 1.44 -5.84 1.96
CA TYR A 41 1.70 -5.93 3.40
C TYR A 41 0.70 -6.84 4.13
N VAL A 42 -0.59 -6.80 3.77
CA VAL A 42 -1.59 -7.72 4.34
C VAL A 42 -1.27 -9.17 4.01
N HIS A 43 -0.80 -9.43 2.79
CA HIS A 43 -0.33 -10.75 2.37
C HIS A 43 0.84 -11.21 3.23
N TYR A 44 1.85 -10.35 3.42
CA TYR A 44 3.00 -10.63 4.27
C TYR A 44 2.61 -10.96 5.71
N ILE A 45 1.76 -10.13 6.33
CA ILE A 45 1.26 -10.38 7.69
C ILE A 45 0.54 -11.74 7.79
N THR A 46 -0.27 -12.07 6.77
CA THR A 46 -1.03 -13.33 6.74
C THR A 46 -0.11 -14.52 6.62
N ASN A 47 0.90 -14.46 5.75
CA ASN A 47 1.89 -15.52 5.58
C ASN A 47 2.76 -15.69 6.83
N LEU A 48 3.27 -14.60 7.41
CA LEU A 48 4.05 -14.62 8.66
C LEU A 48 3.28 -15.29 9.81
N ARG A 49 1.99 -14.95 9.97
CA ARG A 49 1.12 -15.61 10.96
C ARG A 49 0.93 -17.11 10.69
N ARG A 50 0.90 -17.52 9.42
CA ARG A 50 0.72 -18.92 9.01
C ARG A 50 1.97 -19.76 9.24
N VAL A 51 3.15 -19.23 8.91
CA VAL A 51 4.42 -19.98 9.01
C VAL A 51 4.98 -20.02 10.43
N GLY A 52 4.61 -19.05 11.28
CA GLY A 52 5.05 -18.98 12.67
C GLY A 52 6.54 -18.60 12.81
N SER A 53 6.98 -18.44 14.05
CA SER A 53 8.32 -17.96 14.38
C SER A 53 9.44 -18.96 14.08
N GLY A 54 10.66 -18.46 13.84
CA GLY A 54 11.85 -19.29 13.70
C GLY A 54 12.06 -19.75 12.26
N LEU A 55 11.86 -21.04 11.97
CA LEU A 55 12.08 -21.56 10.62
C LEU A 55 11.10 -20.96 9.59
N GLY A 56 9.85 -20.71 10.00
CA GLY A 56 8.83 -20.09 9.15
C GLY A 56 9.22 -18.69 8.69
N GLU A 57 9.63 -17.83 9.63
CA GLU A 57 10.15 -16.49 9.33
C GLU A 57 11.38 -16.53 8.43
N TYR A 58 12.33 -17.44 8.68
CA TYR A 58 13.51 -17.60 7.83
C TYR A 58 13.15 -17.97 6.38
N VAL A 59 12.22 -18.91 6.18
CA VAL A 59 11.77 -19.29 4.83
C VAL A 59 11.02 -18.13 4.17
N PHE A 60 10.13 -17.46 4.91
CA PHE A 60 9.41 -16.29 4.40
C PHE A 60 10.38 -15.16 3.97
N ASP A 61 11.43 -14.87 4.74
CA ASP A 61 12.46 -13.89 4.37
C ASP A 61 13.16 -14.25 3.06
N LYS A 62 13.49 -15.53 2.87
CA LYS A 62 14.17 -16.02 1.66
C LYS A 62 13.29 -16.01 0.42
N GLU A 63 11.99 -16.22 0.56
CA GLU A 63 11.08 -16.37 -0.59
C GLU A 63 10.38 -15.06 -0.97
N GLU A 64 10.07 -14.19 0.00
CA GLU A 64 9.13 -13.07 -0.20
C GLU A 64 9.77 -11.68 -0.02
N LEU A 65 10.95 -11.59 0.58
CA LEU A 65 11.65 -10.32 0.90
C LEU A 65 13.01 -10.15 0.21
N GLN A 66 13.43 -11.10 -0.64
CA GLN A 66 14.64 -10.92 -1.45
C GLN A 66 14.32 -10.05 -2.67
N ASP A 67 14.81 -8.81 -2.66
CA ASP A 67 14.92 -7.95 -3.85
C ASP A 67 16.07 -8.41 -4.77
#